data_AF-A0A936BJN5-F1
#
_entry.id   AF-A0A936BJN5-F1
#
_cell.length_a   1.000
_cell.length_b   1.000
_cell.length_c   1.000
_cell.angle_alpha   90.00
_cell.angle_beta   90.00
_cell.angle_gamma   90.00
#
_symmetry.space_group_name_H-M   'P 1'
#
loop_
_entity.id
_entity.type
_entity.pdbx_description
1 polymer ?
#
loop_
_entity_poly.entity_id
_entity_poly.type
_entity_poly.pdbx_seq_one_letter_code
_entity_poly.pdbx_strand_id
1 'polypeptide(L)'
;MDLNRFRRYFPLAHWVIQRVWFLFPLFALAAMGLSVFSVHYGLSLMCCWIGVVCLWVDRKHLNYCLLTPLVPMAYILVLSLGAGISMVVYDLGGRYQYGYMVMQVIGLLGFPLFIVAYAAVMKRVPGFVFPAKLQRSAASYVRPLLLIGWFCLLHELAKVGAGIASGVADKGEAGDFQVDTPFGWWSAFGIFLRIQTLGYVLAPFIWRESRLFGRVLLMALLTTLVFLNFVTGSRGMVFAPVVILLAGCYMFLEFRRIKYEILIAVVVLAAVPVVTLMSHYRSTDAFRETSIRNPFAKLATIREGMERMETVTEASGERFTEAGKAFIGVNDAIIYELTPDTIPHEGFGRVEHLLWIYVPYMLSRGERPVLQDENMVSVMYTGQAYARSSIGITWSAELYRRWGWFGIPVGLCLYGLFYGAVFRVVYNYYLKRNLLFGFLICGVFFHFFFLWIFHTLLLTCWLWLYDVPKNLALVTCLYFGLRSAIGFRQSPGLWL
;
A
#
# COMPACT_ATOMS: atom_id res chain seq x y z
N MET A 1 28.51 -1.46 -6.67
CA MET A 1 27.23 -1.66 -7.40
C MET A 1 26.86 -0.34 -8.05
N ASP A 2 26.73 -0.32 -9.37
CA ASP A 2 26.57 0.92 -10.12
C ASP A 2 25.08 1.33 -10.16
N LEU A 3 24.70 2.31 -9.32
CA LEU A 3 23.31 2.83 -9.21
C LEU A 3 22.98 3.82 -10.35
N ASN A 4 23.46 3.56 -11.55
CA ASN A 4 23.41 4.51 -12.66
C ASN A 4 21.97 4.92 -13.04
N ARG A 5 21.00 4.01 -12.92
CA ARG A 5 19.59 4.33 -13.22
C ARG A 5 18.98 5.13 -12.07
N PHE A 6 19.10 4.66 -10.84
CA PHE A 6 18.55 5.34 -9.68
C PHE A 6 19.13 6.75 -9.51
N ARG A 7 20.46 6.90 -9.63
CA ARG A 7 21.16 8.19 -9.60
C ARG A 7 20.66 9.17 -10.66
N ARG A 8 20.32 8.67 -11.86
CA ARG A 8 19.81 9.51 -12.96
C ARG A 8 18.42 10.07 -12.65
N TYR A 9 17.54 9.23 -12.10
CA TYR A 9 16.13 9.59 -11.87
C TYR A 9 15.85 10.23 -10.51
N PHE A 10 16.69 9.93 -9.52
CA PHE A 10 16.60 10.40 -8.14
C PHE A 10 17.97 10.88 -7.63
N PRO A 11 18.58 11.90 -8.26
CA PRO A 11 19.91 12.36 -7.87
C PRO A 11 19.98 12.84 -6.41
N LEU A 12 18.93 13.50 -5.89
CA LEU A 12 18.92 13.97 -4.51
C LEU A 12 18.78 12.78 -3.54
N ALA A 13 17.80 11.91 -3.76
CA ALA A 13 17.61 10.74 -2.89
C ALA A 13 18.84 9.82 -2.93
N HIS A 14 19.46 9.64 -4.10
CA HIS A 14 20.72 8.91 -4.23
C HIS A 14 21.85 9.56 -3.41
N TRP A 15 22.02 10.88 -3.50
CA TRP A 15 23.02 11.62 -2.72
C TRP A 15 22.83 11.43 -1.22
N VAL A 16 21.58 11.52 -0.73
CA VAL A 16 21.23 11.33 0.68
C VAL A 16 21.52 9.89 1.11
N ILE A 17 21.06 8.90 0.34
CA ILE A 17 21.27 7.48 0.65
C ILE A 17 22.77 7.13 0.72
N GLN A 18 23.59 7.64 -0.20
CA GLN A 18 25.04 7.37 -0.19
C GLN A 18 25.74 7.95 1.05
N ARG A 19 25.22 9.04 1.61
CA ARG A 19 25.79 9.73 2.78
C ARG A 19 24.98 9.53 4.06
N VAL A 20 24.17 8.46 4.13
CA VAL A 20 23.24 8.26 5.25
C VAL A 20 23.94 8.45 6.62
N TRP A 21 25.00 7.71 6.92
CA TRP A 21 25.66 7.81 8.23
C TRP A 21 26.35 9.16 8.50
N PHE A 22 26.79 9.85 7.44
CA PHE A 22 27.39 11.18 7.56
C PHE A 22 26.36 12.29 7.82
N LEU A 23 25.16 12.16 7.26
CA LEU A 23 24.09 13.14 7.43
C LEU A 23 23.31 12.93 8.74
N PHE A 24 23.45 11.77 9.39
CA PHE A 24 22.74 11.47 10.63
C PHE A 24 22.94 12.52 11.74
N PRO A 25 24.17 12.97 12.09
CA PRO A 25 24.35 14.00 13.11
C PRO A 25 23.66 15.32 12.74
N LEU A 26 23.65 15.68 11.46
CA LEU A 26 22.99 16.90 10.99
C LEU A 26 21.46 16.79 11.13
N PHE A 27 20.89 15.63 10.80
CA PHE A 27 19.46 15.36 11.03
C PHE A 27 19.11 15.35 12.51
N ALA A 28 19.96 14.76 13.37
CA ALA A 28 19.74 14.73 14.81
C ALA A 28 19.78 16.15 15.42
N LEU A 29 20.77 16.97 15.03
CA LEU A 29 20.84 18.37 15.48
C LEU A 29 19.65 19.19 14.99
N ALA A 30 19.21 19.00 13.74
CA ALA A 30 18.01 19.63 13.22
C ALA A 30 16.75 19.17 13.98
N ALA A 31 16.65 17.89 14.33
CA ALA A 31 15.54 17.35 15.11
C ALA A 31 15.51 17.94 16.52
N MET A 32 16.67 18.10 17.16
CA MET A 32 16.79 18.81 18.43
C MET A 32 16.33 20.27 18.32
N GLY A 33 16.74 20.98 17.26
CA GLY A 33 16.28 22.34 17.00
C GLY A 33 14.76 22.44 16.80
N LEU A 34 14.18 21.51 16.04
CA LEU A 34 12.72 21.45 15.82
C LEU A 34 11.95 21.08 17.09
N SER A 35 12.56 20.30 17.99
CA SER A 35 11.94 19.90 19.26
C SER A 35 11.65 21.08 20.20
N VAL A 36 12.34 22.21 20.01
CA VAL A 36 12.07 23.47 20.73
C VAL A 36 10.67 23.99 20.44
N PHE A 37 10.16 23.80 19.22
CA PHE A 37 8.80 24.21 18.84
C PHE A 37 7.76 23.17 19.24
N SER A 38 8.07 21.88 19.05
CA SER A 38 7.28 20.75 19.54
C SER A 38 8.10 19.47 19.45
N VAL A 39 8.03 18.61 20.47
CA VAL A 39 8.70 17.30 20.47
C VAL A 39 8.32 16.48 19.24
N HIS A 40 7.08 16.62 18.75
CA HIS A 40 6.60 15.91 17.57
C HIS A 40 7.36 16.24 16.30
N TYR A 41 7.80 17.49 16.10
CA TYR A 41 8.56 17.86 14.91
C TYR A 41 9.95 17.23 14.89
N GLY A 42 10.61 17.20 16.06
CA GLY A 42 11.88 16.49 16.22
C GLY A 42 11.73 15.00 15.94
N LEU A 43 10.73 14.36 16.54
CA LEU A 43 10.45 12.93 16.34
C LEU A 43 10.05 12.61 14.89
N SER A 44 9.22 13.45 14.24
CA SER A 44 8.84 13.30 12.84
C SER A 44 10.05 13.35 11.90
N LEU A 45 10.99 14.27 12.13
CA LEU A 45 12.22 14.34 11.34
C LEU A 45 13.07 13.07 11.50
N MET A 46 13.14 12.53 12.72
CA MET A 46 13.83 11.27 12.98
C MET A 46 13.11 10.08 12.34
N CYS A 47 11.78 10.05 12.30
CA CYS A 47 11.02 9.02 11.57
C CYS A 47 11.34 9.07 10.07
N CYS A 48 11.37 10.27 9.47
CA CYS A 48 11.83 10.46 8.09
C CYS A 48 13.24 9.91 7.87
N TRP A 49 14.13 10.09 8.85
CA TRP A 49 15.48 9.54 8.81
C TRP A 49 15.50 8.01 8.77
N ILE A 50 14.70 7.34 9.61
CA ILE A 50 14.55 5.87 9.53
C ILE A 50 14.02 5.45 8.15
N GLY A 51 13.13 6.24 7.55
CA GLY A 51 12.69 6.03 6.17
C GLY A 51 13.83 6.08 5.14
N VAL A 52 14.80 6.98 5.32
CA VAL A 52 16.03 7.00 4.50
C VAL A 52 16.87 5.75 4.72
N VAL A 53 16.99 5.28 5.96
CA VAL A 53 17.71 4.04 6.31
C VAL A 53 17.08 2.82 5.62
N CYS A 54 15.75 2.73 5.55
CA CYS A 54 15.03 1.71 4.78
C CYS A 54 15.49 1.67 3.32
N LEU A 55 15.52 2.84 2.66
CA LEU A 55 15.98 2.96 1.26
C LEU A 55 17.46 2.62 1.11
N TRP A 56 18.29 2.93 2.11
CA TRP A 56 19.70 2.56 2.13
C TRP A 56 19.92 1.06 2.21
N VAL A 57 19.14 0.33 3.03
CA VAL A 57 19.20 -1.14 3.10
C VAL A 57 18.80 -1.76 1.76
N ASP A 58 17.73 -1.26 1.14
CA ASP A 58 17.21 -1.77 -0.14
C ASP A 58 17.93 -1.22 -1.39
N ARG A 59 18.97 -0.40 -1.22
CA ARG A 59 19.66 0.30 -2.33
C ARG A 59 20.05 -0.60 -3.51
N LYS A 60 20.39 -1.87 -3.24
CA LYS A 60 20.76 -2.85 -4.28
C LYS A 60 19.62 -3.23 -5.21
N HIS A 61 18.37 -3.03 -4.81
CA HIS A 61 17.16 -3.33 -5.59
C HIS A 61 16.60 -2.07 -6.27
N LEU A 62 16.77 -0.89 -5.67
CA LEU A 62 16.24 0.39 -6.14
C LEU A 62 16.68 0.78 -7.56
N ASN A 63 17.79 0.22 -8.07
CA ASN A 63 18.25 0.49 -9.43
C ASN A 63 17.25 0.01 -10.52
N TYR A 64 16.42 -0.98 -10.21
CA TYR A 64 15.51 -1.59 -11.19
C TYR A 64 14.09 -1.83 -10.68
N CYS A 65 13.83 -1.74 -9.38
CA CYS A 65 12.51 -1.89 -8.80
C CYS A 65 12.32 -0.86 -7.69
N LEU A 66 11.27 -0.04 -7.76
CA LEU A 66 10.87 0.86 -6.66
C LEU A 66 9.89 0.18 -5.69
N LEU A 67 9.28 -0.93 -6.09
CA LEU A 67 8.40 -1.72 -5.23
C LEU A 67 9.24 -2.74 -4.48
N THR A 68 10.17 -2.28 -3.65
CA THR A 68 10.95 -3.17 -2.79
C THR A 68 10.27 -3.29 -1.43
N PRO A 69 10.45 -4.42 -0.73
CA PRO A 69 10.11 -4.63 0.67
C PRO A 69 10.09 -3.39 1.58
N LEU A 70 11.18 -2.62 1.66
CA LEU A 70 11.31 -1.54 2.63
C LEU A 70 10.81 -0.17 2.12
N VAL A 71 10.45 -0.03 0.83
CA VAL A 71 9.94 1.24 0.28
C VAL A 71 8.58 1.63 0.87
N PRO A 72 7.58 0.73 0.97
CA PRO A 72 6.31 1.04 1.64
C PRO A 72 6.51 1.44 3.11
N MET A 73 7.47 0.81 3.79
CA MET A 73 7.82 1.16 5.16
C MET A 73 8.44 2.56 5.25
N ALA A 74 9.34 2.90 4.31
CA ALA A 74 9.87 4.26 4.18
C ALA A 74 8.75 5.27 3.91
N TYR A 75 7.77 4.91 3.07
CA TYR A 75 6.59 5.74 2.79
C TYR A 75 5.79 6.03 4.07
N ILE A 76 5.51 5.04 4.91
CA ILE A 76 4.77 5.24 6.17
C ILE A 76 5.58 6.10 7.15
N LEU A 77 6.87 5.81 7.30
CA LEU A 77 7.76 6.56 8.17
C LEU A 77 7.83 8.04 7.78
N VAL A 78 7.90 8.34 6.48
CA VAL A 78 8.05 9.70 5.97
C VAL A 78 6.72 10.42 5.85
N LEU A 79 5.69 9.82 5.25
CA LEU A 79 4.42 10.49 5.03
C LEU A 79 3.49 10.42 6.22
N SER A 80 3.39 9.28 6.92
CA SER A 80 2.47 9.14 8.06
C SER A 80 3.10 9.72 9.33
N LEU A 81 4.20 9.12 9.81
CA LEU A 81 4.83 9.53 11.09
C LEU A 81 5.65 10.83 10.98
N GLY A 82 6.14 11.13 9.78
CA GLY A 82 6.83 12.38 9.46
C GLY A 82 5.85 13.51 9.18
N ALA A 83 5.42 13.61 7.92
CA ALA A 83 4.60 14.72 7.43
C ALA A 83 3.20 14.76 8.08
N GLY A 84 2.50 13.63 8.14
CA GLY A 84 1.11 13.56 8.62
C GLY A 84 0.94 14.04 10.06
N ILE A 85 1.73 13.49 10.99
CA ILE A 85 1.73 13.94 12.39
C ILE A 85 2.16 15.42 12.50
N SER A 86 3.18 15.85 11.75
CA SER A 86 3.62 17.25 11.76
C SER A 86 2.50 18.20 11.33
N MET A 87 1.71 17.83 10.31
CA MET A 87 0.58 18.63 9.82
C MET A 87 -0.55 18.74 10.86
N VAL A 88 -0.91 17.64 11.52
CA VAL A 88 -1.93 17.65 12.58
C VAL A 88 -1.47 18.49 13.78
N VAL A 89 -0.23 18.28 14.23
CA VAL A 89 0.31 18.99 15.40
C VAL A 89 0.48 20.49 15.11
N TYR A 90 0.77 20.87 13.87
CA TYR A 90 0.85 22.27 13.45
C TYR A 90 -0.47 23.01 13.65
N ASP A 91 -1.59 22.45 13.19
CA ASP A 91 -2.92 23.06 13.40
C ASP A 91 -3.30 23.11 14.89
N LEU A 92 -2.85 22.13 15.68
CA LEU A 92 -3.02 22.12 17.14
C LEU A 92 -2.06 23.09 17.87
N GLY A 93 -1.35 23.96 17.15
CA GLY A 93 -0.46 24.97 17.72
C GLY A 93 0.80 24.39 18.36
N GLY A 94 1.28 23.23 17.88
CA GLY A 94 2.47 22.57 18.41
C GLY A 94 2.24 21.79 19.71
N ARG A 95 0.98 21.71 20.18
CA ARG A 95 0.63 21.07 21.45
C ARG A 95 1.01 19.59 21.48
N TYR A 96 1.41 19.14 22.66
CA TYR A 96 1.75 17.76 22.93
C TYR A 96 0.51 16.85 22.82
N GLN A 97 0.67 15.70 22.17
CA GLN A 97 -0.34 14.67 21.99
C GLN A 97 0.27 13.29 22.29
N TYR A 98 -0.18 12.65 23.37
CA TYR A 98 0.44 11.41 23.86
C TYR A 98 0.41 10.28 22.83
N GLY A 99 -0.75 9.98 22.23
CA GLY A 99 -0.88 8.89 21.26
C GLY A 99 0.02 9.06 20.04
N TYR A 100 0.15 10.28 19.51
CA TYR A 100 1.06 10.57 18.41
C TYR A 100 2.53 10.47 18.81
N MET A 101 2.89 10.87 20.04
CA MET A 101 4.26 10.69 20.54
C MET A 101 4.60 9.20 20.59
N VAL A 102 3.71 8.38 21.16
CA VAL A 102 3.93 6.93 21.26
C VAL A 102 4.06 6.29 19.88
N MET A 103 3.20 6.66 18.92
CA MET A 103 3.34 6.25 17.51
C MET A 103 4.74 6.53 16.95
N GLN A 104 5.26 7.75 17.16
CA GLN A 104 6.58 8.14 16.67
C GLN A 104 7.69 7.39 17.39
N VAL A 105 7.62 7.23 18.71
CA VAL A 105 8.61 6.47 19.50
C VAL A 105 8.68 5.01 19.06
N ILE A 106 7.52 4.38 18.84
CA ILE A 106 7.44 3.03 18.29
C ILE A 106 8.04 3.00 16.89
N GLY A 107 7.79 4.02 16.08
CA GLY A 107 8.42 4.18 14.78
C GLY A 107 9.95 4.25 14.85
N LEU A 108 10.50 4.92 15.87
CA LEU A 108 11.94 5.09 16.06
C LEU A 108 12.63 3.89 16.71
N LEU A 109 11.94 3.12 17.53
CA LEU A 109 12.53 1.98 18.25
C LEU A 109 12.23 0.65 17.58
N GLY A 110 10.99 0.45 17.15
CA GLY A 110 10.52 -0.82 16.59
C GLY A 110 10.99 -1.06 15.16
N PHE A 111 10.88 -0.06 14.29
CA PHE A 111 11.24 -0.23 12.88
C PHE A 111 12.73 -0.50 12.63
N PRO A 112 13.70 0.07 13.37
CA PRO A 112 15.10 -0.36 13.26
C PRO A 112 15.31 -1.85 13.53
N LEU A 113 14.60 -2.44 14.49
CA LEU A 113 14.68 -3.88 14.77
C LEU A 113 14.16 -4.69 13.58
N PHE A 114 13.03 -4.27 13.01
CA PHE A 114 12.50 -4.85 11.77
C PHE A 114 13.55 -4.79 10.64
N ILE A 115 14.15 -3.61 10.41
CA ILE A 115 15.13 -3.37 9.34
C ILE A 115 16.36 -4.27 9.53
N VAL A 116 16.90 -4.36 10.76
CA VAL A 116 18.07 -5.18 11.06
C VAL A 116 17.77 -6.66 10.85
N ALA A 117 16.63 -7.16 11.35
CA ALA A 117 16.19 -8.53 11.15
C ALA A 117 16.02 -8.87 9.66
N TYR A 118 15.33 -8.01 8.92
CA TYR A 118 15.16 -8.13 7.47
C TYR A 118 16.50 -8.14 6.73
N ALA A 119 17.39 -7.19 7.04
CA ALA A 119 18.70 -7.05 6.41
C ALA A 119 19.60 -8.26 6.69
N ALA A 120 19.53 -8.84 7.89
CA ALA A 120 20.28 -10.04 8.26
C ALA A 120 19.94 -11.22 7.34
N VAL A 121 18.66 -11.41 7.02
CA VAL A 121 18.21 -12.49 6.12
C VAL A 121 18.53 -12.17 4.66
N MET A 122 18.38 -10.91 4.25
CA MET A 122 18.54 -10.48 2.86
C MET A 122 19.98 -10.20 2.42
N LYS A 123 20.96 -10.22 3.34
CA LYS A 123 22.38 -9.87 3.08
C LYS A 123 22.97 -10.55 1.84
N ARG A 124 22.64 -11.82 1.61
CA ARG A 124 23.19 -12.66 0.51
C ARG A 124 22.34 -12.69 -0.77
N VAL A 125 21.23 -11.95 -0.83
CA VAL A 125 20.37 -11.92 -2.02
C VAL A 125 20.97 -10.93 -3.04
N PRO A 126 21.17 -11.31 -4.31
CA PRO A 126 21.65 -10.38 -5.33
C PRO A 126 20.67 -9.23 -5.57
N GLY A 127 21.14 -8.13 -6.14
CA GLY A 127 20.28 -7.02 -6.57
C GLY A 127 19.23 -7.47 -7.60
N PHE A 128 18.09 -6.80 -7.64
CA PHE A 128 17.04 -7.09 -8.62
C PHE A 128 17.51 -6.62 -10.01
N VAL A 129 17.39 -7.45 -11.05
CA VAL A 129 17.78 -7.10 -12.43
C VAL A 129 16.63 -7.43 -13.37
N PHE A 130 16.17 -6.46 -14.16
CA PHE A 130 15.02 -6.65 -15.04
C PHE A 130 15.38 -7.41 -16.33
N PRO A 131 14.53 -8.35 -16.83
CA PRO A 131 14.89 -9.23 -17.95
C PRO A 131 15.03 -8.50 -19.29
N ALA A 132 14.36 -7.36 -19.50
CA ALA A 132 14.43 -6.63 -20.78
C ALA A 132 15.83 -6.12 -21.17
N LYS A 133 16.79 -6.09 -20.25
CA LYS A 133 18.20 -5.78 -20.57
C LYS A 133 19.02 -7.03 -20.93
N LEU A 134 18.46 -8.23 -20.80
CA LEU A 134 19.05 -9.50 -21.21
C LEU A 134 18.61 -9.79 -22.65
N GLN A 135 19.30 -9.17 -23.61
CA GLN A 135 18.98 -9.18 -25.05
C GLN A 135 18.77 -10.59 -25.66
N ARG A 136 19.23 -11.67 -25.02
CA ARG A 136 19.15 -13.04 -25.55
C ARG A 136 17.81 -13.76 -25.31
N SER A 137 16.85 -13.20 -24.55
CA SER A 137 15.60 -13.90 -24.21
C SER A 137 14.31 -13.08 -24.39
N ALA A 138 14.39 -11.90 -25.02
CA ALA A 138 13.27 -10.95 -25.10
C ALA A 138 11.97 -11.53 -25.66
N ALA A 139 12.06 -12.31 -26.73
CA ALA A 139 10.88 -12.91 -27.36
C ALA A 139 10.12 -13.88 -26.43
N SER A 140 10.81 -14.56 -25.51
CA SER A 140 10.22 -15.63 -24.69
C SER A 140 9.37 -15.15 -23.52
N TYR A 141 9.52 -13.90 -23.07
CA TYR A 141 8.73 -13.33 -21.97
C TYR A 141 7.81 -12.18 -22.39
N VAL A 142 8.03 -11.54 -23.54
CA VAL A 142 7.21 -10.38 -23.96
C VAL A 142 5.75 -10.75 -24.15
N ARG A 143 5.46 -11.78 -24.97
CA ARG A 143 4.08 -12.19 -25.26
C ARG A 143 3.34 -12.68 -24.00
N PRO A 144 3.91 -13.54 -23.13
CA PRO A 144 3.26 -13.92 -21.88
C PRO A 144 2.97 -12.72 -20.96
N LEU A 145 3.93 -11.81 -20.77
CA LEU A 145 3.73 -10.64 -19.89
C LEU A 145 2.66 -9.68 -20.45
N LEU A 146 2.59 -9.51 -21.77
CA LEU A 146 1.53 -8.73 -22.41
C LEU A 146 0.15 -9.33 -22.15
N LEU A 147 0.00 -10.64 -22.35
CA LEU A 147 -1.28 -11.33 -22.13
C LEU A 147 -1.71 -11.28 -20.66
N ILE A 148 -0.78 -11.50 -19.73
CA ILE A 148 -1.06 -11.41 -18.30
C ILE A 148 -1.42 -9.98 -17.91
N GLY A 149 -0.71 -8.98 -18.42
CA GLY A 149 -0.98 -7.57 -18.14
C GLY A 149 -2.38 -7.16 -18.60
N TRP A 150 -2.75 -7.51 -19.84
CA TRP A 150 -4.11 -7.27 -20.36
C TRP A 150 -5.17 -8.02 -19.56
N PHE A 151 -4.94 -9.29 -19.24
CA PHE A 151 -5.84 -10.07 -18.40
C PHE A 151 -6.10 -9.40 -17.05
N CYS A 152 -5.04 -8.94 -16.37
CA CYS A 152 -5.17 -8.29 -15.06
C CYS A 152 -5.93 -6.96 -15.14
N LEU A 153 -5.69 -6.13 -16.17
CA LEU A 153 -6.39 -4.86 -16.34
C LEU A 153 -7.85 -5.04 -16.75
N LEU A 154 -8.16 -6.03 -17.60
CA LEU A 154 -9.54 -6.36 -17.97
C LEU A 154 -10.30 -6.97 -16.79
N HIS A 155 -9.64 -7.82 -15.99
CA HIS A 155 -10.20 -8.33 -14.74
C HIS A 155 -10.51 -7.17 -13.77
N GLU A 156 -9.63 -6.18 -13.66
CA GLU A 156 -9.88 -5.00 -12.83
C GLU A 156 -11.10 -4.21 -13.31
N LEU A 157 -11.22 -3.98 -14.62
CA LEU A 157 -12.41 -3.35 -15.19
C LEU A 157 -13.68 -4.16 -14.90
N ALA A 158 -13.63 -5.49 -15.08
CA ALA A 158 -14.76 -6.37 -14.81
C ALA A 158 -15.17 -6.33 -13.34
N LYS A 159 -14.19 -6.31 -12.42
CA LYS A 159 -14.44 -6.19 -10.98
C LYS A 159 -15.06 -4.85 -10.62
N VAL A 160 -14.50 -3.73 -11.10
CA VAL A 160 -15.06 -2.40 -10.84
C VAL A 160 -16.47 -2.29 -11.43
N GLY A 161 -16.66 -2.76 -12.67
CA GLY A 161 -17.97 -2.81 -13.32
C GLY A 161 -18.98 -3.65 -12.54
N ALA A 162 -18.58 -4.83 -12.05
CA ALA A 162 -19.42 -5.68 -11.22
C ALA A 162 -19.76 -5.02 -9.87
N GLY A 163 -18.82 -4.31 -9.26
CA GLY A 163 -19.04 -3.54 -8.03
C GLY A 163 -20.04 -2.40 -8.22
N ILE A 164 -19.98 -1.69 -9.36
CA ILE A 164 -20.94 -0.62 -9.70
C ILE A 164 -22.32 -1.20 -10.02
N ALA A 165 -22.37 -2.25 -10.84
CA ALA A 165 -23.62 -2.90 -11.24
C ALA A 165 -24.35 -3.50 -10.02
N SER A 166 -23.63 -4.16 -9.12
CA SER A 166 -24.20 -4.66 -7.87
C SER A 166 -24.58 -3.55 -6.88
N GLY A 167 -23.85 -2.42 -6.89
CA GLY A 167 -23.97 -1.34 -5.90
C GLY A 167 -23.02 -1.51 -4.70
N VAL A 168 -22.25 -2.60 -4.65
CA VAL A 168 -21.29 -2.90 -3.57
C VAL A 168 -20.10 -1.93 -3.56
N ALA A 169 -19.78 -1.35 -4.72
CA ALA A 169 -18.77 -0.30 -4.82
C ALA A 169 -19.29 1.07 -4.32
N ASP A 170 -20.59 1.21 -4.05
CA ASP A 170 -21.18 2.46 -3.58
C ASP A 170 -20.81 2.72 -2.12
N LYS A 171 -20.38 3.94 -1.84
CA LYS A 171 -20.03 4.42 -0.49
C LYS A 171 -21.12 5.29 0.14
N GLY A 172 -22.26 5.44 -0.53
CA GLY A 172 -23.50 6.03 -0.02
C GLY A 172 -24.56 4.99 0.39
N GLU A 173 -25.80 5.42 0.54
CA GLU A 173 -26.92 4.62 1.08
C GLU A 173 -27.21 3.38 0.24
N ALA A 174 -27.10 3.49 -1.09
CA ALA A 174 -27.32 2.37 -2.00
C ALA A 174 -26.36 1.18 -1.75
N GLY A 175 -25.19 1.44 -1.15
CA GLY A 175 -24.28 0.38 -0.73
C GLY A 175 -24.54 -0.12 0.69
N ASP A 176 -25.26 0.63 1.55
CA ASP A 176 -25.57 0.22 2.94
C ASP A 176 -26.46 -1.03 2.95
N PHE A 177 -27.42 -1.08 2.02
CA PHE A 177 -28.24 -2.28 1.79
C PHE A 177 -27.43 -3.53 1.39
N GLN A 178 -26.24 -3.38 0.80
CA GLN A 178 -25.39 -4.49 0.39
C GLN A 178 -24.49 -5.03 1.50
N VAL A 179 -24.31 -4.28 2.61
CA VAL A 179 -23.52 -4.73 3.77
C VAL A 179 -24.17 -5.94 4.44
N ASP A 180 -25.50 -6.01 4.39
CA ASP A 180 -26.28 -7.12 4.96
C ASP A 180 -26.30 -8.37 4.07
N THR A 181 -25.73 -8.30 2.86
CA THR A 181 -25.66 -9.42 1.91
C THR A 181 -24.22 -9.94 1.80
N PRO A 182 -23.82 -10.99 2.54
CA PRO A 182 -22.41 -11.38 2.67
C PRO A 182 -21.79 -11.90 1.37
N PHE A 183 -22.60 -12.47 0.45
CA PHE A 183 -22.14 -12.97 -0.83
C PHE A 183 -23.15 -12.72 -1.94
N GLY A 184 -22.64 -12.37 -3.12
CA GLY A 184 -23.41 -12.29 -4.36
C GLY A 184 -22.55 -12.58 -5.58
N TRP A 185 -23.12 -12.49 -6.78
CA TRP A 185 -22.41 -12.79 -8.03
C TRP A 185 -21.14 -11.92 -8.22
N TRP A 186 -21.16 -10.69 -7.70
CA TRP A 186 -20.01 -9.77 -7.72
C TRP A 186 -18.82 -10.30 -6.91
N SER A 187 -19.07 -11.15 -5.90
CA SER A 187 -18.03 -11.70 -5.02
C SER A 187 -17.05 -12.59 -5.79
N ALA A 188 -17.47 -13.18 -6.92
CA ALA A 188 -16.61 -13.97 -7.80
C ALA A 188 -15.43 -13.13 -8.36
N PHE A 189 -15.67 -11.85 -8.66
CA PHE A 189 -14.63 -10.92 -9.14
C PHE A 189 -13.71 -10.43 -8.01
N GLY A 190 -14.12 -10.63 -6.75
CA GLY A 190 -13.34 -10.34 -5.55
C GLY A 190 -12.45 -11.49 -5.08
N ILE A 191 -12.47 -12.66 -5.73
CA ILE A 191 -11.68 -13.82 -5.28
C ILE A 191 -10.17 -13.53 -5.42
N PHE A 192 -9.75 -12.87 -6.49
CA PHE A 192 -8.34 -12.60 -6.80
C PHE A 192 -8.01 -11.11 -6.80
N LEU A 193 -8.42 -10.39 -5.75
CA LEU A 193 -8.23 -8.94 -5.63
C LEU A 193 -6.78 -8.47 -5.80
N ARG A 194 -5.78 -9.32 -5.52
CA ARG A 194 -4.38 -8.89 -5.47
C ARG A 194 -3.70 -8.83 -6.84
N ILE A 195 -4.30 -9.45 -7.87
CA ILE A 195 -3.72 -9.44 -9.24
C ILE A 195 -3.84 -8.07 -9.93
N GLN A 196 -4.75 -7.21 -9.48
CA GLN A 196 -4.95 -5.86 -10.02
C GLN A 196 -3.65 -5.03 -10.03
N THR A 197 -2.83 -5.17 -8.98
CA THR A 197 -1.55 -4.46 -8.86
C THR A 197 -0.58 -4.88 -9.94
N LEU A 198 -0.56 -6.16 -10.31
CA LEU A 198 0.25 -6.64 -11.43
C LEU A 198 -0.18 -5.99 -12.75
N GLY A 199 -1.48 -5.77 -12.96
CA GLY A 199 -2.00 -5.04 -14.12
C GLY A 199 -1.43 -3.61 -14.22
N TYR A 200 -1.49 -2.84 -13.13
CA TYR A 200 -0.94 -1.48 -13.10
C TYR A 200 0.59 -1.44 -13.23
N VAL A 201 1.32 -2.39 -12.62
CA VAL A 201 2.77 -2.51 -12.79
C VAL A 201 3.13 -2.80 -14.25
N LEU A 202 2.34 -3.64 -14.93
CA LEU A 202 2.57 -4.04 -16.32
C LEU A 202 2.04 -3.04 -17.36
N ALA A 203 1.17 -2.10 -17.00
CA ALA A 203 0.63 -1.12 -17.96
C ALA A 203 1.73 -0.37 -18.75
N PRO A 204 2.84 0.11 -18.15
CA PRO A 204 3.93 0.76 -18.88
C PRO A 204 4.70 -0.20 -19.80
N PHE A 205 4.75 -1.49 -19.45
CA PHE A 205 5.27 -2.53 -20.33
C PHE A 205 4.37 -2.75 -21.55
N ILE A 206 3.04 -2.82 -21.33
CA ILE A 206 2.05 -2.90 -22.41
C ILE A 206 2.18 -1.70 -23.35
N TRP A 207 2.29 -0.49 -22.80
CA TRP A 207 2.47 0.73 -23.57
C TRP A 207 3.69 0.66 -24.50
N ARG A 208 4.82 0.20 -23.97
CA ARG A 208 6.09 0.08 -24.70
C ARG A 208 5.99 -0.89 -25.87
N GLU A 209 5.46 -2.09 -25.63
CA GLU A 209 5.47 -3.19 -26.60
C GLU A 209 4.24 -3.21 -27.54
N SER A 210 3.16 -2.48 -27.20
CA SER A 210 1.94 -2.44 -28.03
C SER A 210 2.05 -1.46 -29.20
N ARG A 211 1.33 -1.77 -30.29
CA ARG A 211 1.06 -0.85 -31.42
C ARG A 211 0.09 0.26 -31.01
N LEU A 212 -0.11 1.26 -31.89
CA LEU A 212 -0.99 2.41 -31.65
C LEU A 212 -2.36 2.02 -31.10
N PHE A 213 -3.03 1.03 -31.71
CA PHE A 213 -4.34 0.55 -31.25
C PHE A 213 -4.31 0.08 -29.79
N GLY A 214 -3.33 -0.74 -29.41
CA GLY A 214 -3.18 -1.22 -28.03
C GLY A 214 -2.85 -0.10 -27.05
N ARG A 215 -2.12 0.95 -27.48
CA ARG A 215 -1.84 2.14 -26.66
C ARG A 215 -3.10 2.98 -26.42
N VAL A 216 -3.91 3.19 -27.46
CA VAL A 216 -5.19 3.90 -27.35
C VAL A 216 -6.14 3.12 -26.43
N LEU A 217 -6.24 1.80 -26.62
CA LEU A 217 -7.05 0.94 -25.76
C LEU A 217 -6.59 1.00 -24.29
N LEU A 218 -5.28 0.99 -24.04
CA LEU A 218 -4.72 1.09 -22.70
C LEU A 218 -5.07 2.44 -22.04
N MET A 219 -4.95 3.55 -22.79
CA MET A 219 -5.32 4.87 -22.30
C MET A 219 -6.80 4.98 -21.98
N ALA A 220 -7.65 4.48 -22.87
CA ALA A 220 -9.10 4.43 -22.64
C ALA A 220 -9.39 3.63 -21.36
N LEU A 221 -8.82 2.43 -21.22
CA LEU A 221 -9.02 1.57 -20.06
C LEU A 221 -8.56 2.21 -18.75
N LEU A 222 -7.35 2.79 -18.71
CA LEU A 222 -6.83 3.46 -17.52
C LEU A 222 -7.66 4.70 -17.16
N THR A 223 -8.08 5.48 -18.16
CA THR A 223 -8.94 6.66 -17.95
C THR A 223 -10.29 6.24 -17.37
N THR A 224 -10.91 5.20 -17.93
CA THR A 224 -12.16 4.64 -17.40
C THR A 224 -11.98 4.13 -15.98
N LEU A 225 -10.92 3.36 -15.68
CA LEU A 225 -10.68 2.85 -14.33
C LEU A 225 -10.48 3.97 -13.31
N VAL A 226 -9.69 5.00 -13.65
CA VAL A 226 -9.47 6.17 -12.78
C VAL A 226 -10.79 6.92 -12.56
N PHE A 227 -11.56 7.17 -13.62
CA PHE A 227 -12.87 7.81 -13.54
C PHE A 227 -13.82 7.04 -12.62
N LEU A 228 -14.01 5.74 -12.86
CA LEU A 228 -14.92 4.92 -12.06
C LEU A 228 -14.49 4.87 -10.60
N ASN A 229 -13.20 4.66 -10.32
CA ASN A 229 -12.68 4.65 -8.95
C ASN A 229 -12.82 6.02 -8.26
N PHE A 230 -12.68 7.12 -8.99
CA PHE A 230 -12.85 8.46 -8.46
C PHE A 230 -14.30 8.72 -8.02
N VAL A 231 -15.27 8.33 -8.84
CA VAL A 231 -16.71 8.46 -8.54
C VAL A 231 -17.13 7.63 -7.32
N THR A 232 -16.43 6.53 -6.99
CA THR A 232 -16.69 5.81 -5.72
C THR A 232 -16.33 6.63 -4.47
N GLY A 233 -15.64 7.77 -4.61
CA GLY A 233 -15.11 8.54 -3.48
C GLY A 233 -13.96 7.82 -2.75
N SER A 234 -13.35 6.80 -3.34
CA SER A 234 -12.30 6.02 -2.68
C SER A 234 -10.90 6.55 -3.00
N ARG A 235 -10.32 7.35 -2.09
CA ARG A 235 -8.97 7.93 -2.24
C ARG A 235 -7.90 6.88 -2.55
N GLY A 236 -7.89 5.79 -1.79
CA GLY A 236 -6.93 4.69 -1.98
C GLY A 236 -7.06 4.02 -3.36
N MET A 237 -8.27 3.90 -3.90
CA MET A 237 -8.50 3.30 -5.23
C MET A 237 -8.10 4.22 -6.38
N VAL A 238 -7.92 5.52 -6.12
CA VAL A 238 -7.45 6.48 -7.12
C VAL A 238 -5.92 6.59 -7.07
N PHE A 239 -5.36 6.83 -5.88
CA PHE A 239 -3.93 7.12 -5.75
C PHE A 239 -3.04 5.87 -5.76
N ALA A 240 -3.48 4.75 -5.18
CA ALA A 240 -2.64 3.54 -5.16
C ALA A 240 -2.31 3.04 -6.58
N PRO A 241 -3.28 2.95 -7.53
CA PRO A 241 -2.97 2.63 -8.92
C PRO A 241 -1.97 3.59 -9.58
N VAL A 242 -2.08 4.90 -9.31
CA VAL A 242 -1.16 5.92 -9.87
C VAL A 242 0.27 5.69 -9.35
N VAL A 243 0.45 5.47 -8.05
CA VAL A 243 1.77 5.18 -7.46
C VAL A 243 2.36 3.89 -8.03
N ILE A 244 1.55 2.83 -8.15
CA ILE A 244 1.97 1.55 -8.73
C ILE A 244 2.34 1.72 -10.22
N LEU A 245 1.57 2.51 -10.98
CA LEU A 245 1.85 2.83 -12.38
C LEU A 245 3.16 3.59 -12.52
N LEU A 246 3.44 4.57 -11.66
CA LEU A 246 4.71 5.31 -11.64
C LEU A 246 5.89 4.38 -11.36
N ALA A 247 5.74 3.43 -10.44
CA ALA A 247 6.74 2.40 -10.20
C ALA A 247 6.95 1.50 -11.43
N GLY A 248 5.87 1.09 -12.10
CA GLY A 248 5.94 0.39 -13.40
C GLY A 248 6.68 1.20 -14.46
N CYS A 249 6.39 2.51 -14.56
CA CYS A 249 7.07 3.41 -15.50
C CYS A 249 8.57 3.41 -15.22
N TYR A 250 8.98 3.48 -13.95
CA TYR A 250 10.38 3.41 -13.57
C TYR A 250 11.01 2.05 -13.93
N MET A 251 10.28 0.95 -13.81
CA MET A 251 10.79 -0.39 -14.15
C MET A 251 11.00 -0.53 -15.67
N PHE A 252 10.00 -0.16 -16.47
CA PHE A 252 9.89 -0.55 -17.88
C PHE A 252 10.24 0.55 -18.89
N LEU A 253 10.12 1.82 -18.52
CA LEU A 253 10.34 2.96 -19.42
C LEU A 253 11.64 3.70 -19.08
N GLU A 254 12.32 4.21 -20.10
CA GLU A 254 13.52 5.02 -19.93
C GLU A 254 13.23 6.47 -20.35
N PHE A 255 12.79 7.30 -19.41
CA PHE A 255 12.66 8.74 -19.64
C PHE A 255 14.05 9.38 -19.60
N ARG A 256 14.55 9.96 -20.69
CA ARG A 256 15.90 10.55 -20.68
C ARG A 256 15.99 11.90 -19.95
N ARG A 257 14.88 12.63 -19.85
CA ARG A 257 14.84 14.02 -19.36
C ARG A 257 14.05 14.24 -18.07
N ILE A 258 13.19 13.29 -17.68
CA ILE A 258 12.31 13.45 -16.52
C ILE A 258 13.01 12.90 -15.29
N LYS A 259 13.17 13.75 -14.27
CA LYS A 259 13.58 13.32 -12.92
C LYS A 259 12.34 12.85 -12.17
N TYR A 260 12.35 11.61 -11.68
CA TYR A 260 11.21 11.04 -10.98
C TYR A 260 10.96 11.72 -9.63
N GLU A 261 12.00 12.21 -8.96
CA GLU A 261 11.84 12.94 -7.70
C GLU A 261 10.95 14.19 -7.86
N ILE A 262 11.08 14.92 -8.98
CA ILE A 262 10.24 16.09 -9.29
C ILE A 262 8.81 15.63 -9.59
N LEU A 263 8.65 14.58 -10.39
CA LEU A 263 7.32 14.04 -10.72
C LEU A 263 6.58 13.58 -9.46
N ILE A 264 7.26 12.87 -8.55
CA ILE A 264 6.68 12.43 -7.27
C ILE A 264 6.30 13.64 -6.42
N ALA A 265 7.17 14.65 -6.31
CA ALA A 265 6.85 15.87 -5.56
C ALA A 265 5.59 16.56 -6.10
N VAL A 266 5.48 16.71 -7.43
CA VAL A 266 4.29 17.28 -8.08
C VAL A 266 3.04 16.44 -7.80
N VAL A 267 3.13 15.11 -7.92
CA VAL A 267 2.00 14.20 -7.66
C VAL A 267 1.55 14.28 -6.19
N VAL A 268 2.50 14.32 -5.24
CA VAL A 268 2.19 14.47 -3.82
C VAL A 268 1.53 15.80 -3.54
N LEU A 269 2.08 16.91 -4.07
CA LEU A 269 1.49 18.25 -3.90
C LEU A 269 0.08 18.34 -4.50
N ALA A 270 -0.16 17.71 -5.65
CA ALA A 270 -1.48 17.63 -6.27
C ALA A 270 -2.44 16.69 -5.53
N ALA A 271 -1.93 15.65 -4.86
CA ALA A 271 -2.74 14.70 -4.12
C ALA A 271 -3.33 15.31 -2.83
N VAL A 272 -2.60 16.19 -2.12
CA VAL A 272 -3.08 16.84 -0.88
C VAL A 272 -4.47 17.49 -1.02
N PRO A 273 -4.69 18.43 -1.96
CA PRO A 273 -6.01 19.07 -2.10
C PRO A 273 -7.08 18.08 -2.54
N VAL A 274 -6.76 17.12 -3.41
CA VAL A 274 -7.71 16.10 -3.89
C VAL A 274 -8.12 15.15 -2.76
N VAL A 275 -7.18 14.72 -1.91
CA VAL A 275 -7.45 13.88 -0.74
C VAL A 275 -8.37 14.60 0.23
N THR A 276 -8.15 15.89 0.45
CA THR A 276 -8.98 16.74 1.33
C THR A 276 -10.37 16.94 0.73
N LEU A 277 -10.46 17.28 -0.56
CA LEU A 277 -11.73 17.38 -1.28
C LEU A 277 -12.53 16.07 -1.20
N MET A 278 -11.87 14.92 -1.36
CA MET A 278 -12.51 13.61 -1.24
C MET A 278 -12.98 13.28 0.19
N SER A 279 -12.50 13.94 1.25
CA SER A 279 -13.15 13.89 2.59
C SER A 279 -14.52 14.53 2.51
N HIS A 280 -14.56 15.80 2.10
CA HIS A 280 -15.77 16.61 2.12
C HIS A 280 -16.82 16.11 1.12
N TYR A 281 -16.38 15.75 -0.08
CA TYR A 281 -17.22 15.16 -1.13
C TYR A 281 -18.03 13.94 -0.66
N ARG A 282 -17.45 13.06 0.18
CA ARG A 282 -18.17 11.87 0.67
C ARG A 282 -19.16 12.17 1.80
N SER A 283 -19.00 13.33 2.43
CA SER A 283 -19.79 13.73 3.60
C SER A 283 -21.06 14.50 3.23
N THR A 284 -21.25 14.82 1.95
CA THR A 284 -22.45 15.51 1.46
C THR A 284 -23.63 14.55 1.34
N ASP A 285 -24.84 15.08 1.53
CA ASP A 285 -26.08 14.30 1.43
C ASP A 285 -26.31 13.90 -0.03
N ALA A 286 -26.03 14.79 -0.99
CA ALA A 286 -26.16 14.45 -2.41
C ALA A 286 -25.24 13.29 -2.82
N PHE A 287 -24.03 13.15 -2.24
CA PHE A 287 -23.19 11.99 -2.50
C PHE A 287 -23.77 10.69 -1.93
N ARG A 288 -24.42 10.76 -0.77
CA ARG A 288 -25.03 9.61 -0.09
C ARG A 288 -26.27 9.13 -0.83
N GLU A 289 -27.11 10.05 -1.28
CA GLU A 289 -28.38 9.78 -1.97
C GLU A 289 -28.18 9.40 -3.45
N THR A 290 -27.17 9.95 -4.11
CA THR A 290 -26.91 9.62 -5.52
C THR A 290 -26.28 8.25 -5.66
N SER A 291 -26.88 7.34 -6.44
CA SER A 291 -26.31 6.01 -6.68
C SER A 291 -25.07 6.04 -7.58
N ILE A 292 -24.08 5.19 -7.28
CA ILE A 292 -22.90 4.91 -8.12
C ILE A 292 -23.26 4.40 -9.52
N ARG A 293 -24.46 3.83 -9.69
CA ARG A 293 -24.98 3.39 -10.98
C ARG A 293 -25.21 4.55 -11.96
N ASN A 294 -25.30 5.79 -11.45
CA ASN A 294 -25.29 7.01 -12.25
C ASN A 294 -24.02 7.83 -11.99
N PRO A 295 -22.88 7.46 -12.61
CA PRO A 295 -21.59 8.03 -12.26
C PRO A 295 -21.45 9.51 -12.61
N PHE A 296 -22.17 9.99 -13.63
CA PHE A 296 -22.16 11.40 -14.02
C PHE A 296 -22.91 12.27 -13.02
N ALA A 297 -24.08 11.83 -12.55
CA ALA A 297 -24.80 12.53 -11.48
C ALA A 297 -23.96 12.56 -10.20
N LYS A 298 -23.31 11.44 -9.86
CA LYS A 298 -22.45 11.35 -8.67
C LYS A 298 -21.19 12.21 -8.78
N LEU A 299 -20.67 12.43 -9.99
CA LEU A 299 -19.58 13.39 -10.22
C LEU A 299 -20.05 14.85 -10.05
N ALA A 300 -21.28 15.18 -10.44
CA ALA A 300 -21.81 16.53 -10.32
C ALA A 300 -21.88 17.04 -8.87
N THR A 301 -21.98 16.12 -7.88
CA THR A 301 -21.99 16.47 -6.44
C THR A 301 -20.63 16.93 -5.90
N ILE A 302 -19.56 16.88 -6.71
CA ILE A 302 -18.24 17.43 -6.33
C ILE A 302 -18.32 18.91 -6.00
N ARG A 303 -19.17 19.67 -6.71
CA ARG A 303 -19.35 21.10 -6.47
C ARG A 303 -19.76 21.37 -5.01
N GLU A 304 -20.73 20.62 -4.49
CA GLU A 304 -21.16 20.72 -3.10
C GLU A 304 -20.04 20.33 -2.13
N GLY A 305 -19.22 19.32 -2.49
CA GLY A 305 -18.03 18.96 -1.73
C GLY A 305 -16.99 20.08 -1.66
N MET A 306 -16.82 20.86 -2.72
CA MET A 306 -15.94 22.04 -2.75
C MET A 306 -16.49 23.17 -1.88
N GLU A 307 -17.78 23.51 -2.01
CA GLU A 307 -18.45 24.54 -1.22
C GLU A 307 -18.39 24.19 0.29
N ARG A 308 -18.56 22.90 0.64
CA ARG A 308 -18.42 22.41 2.01
C ARG A 308 -16.99 22.48 2.53
N MET A 309 -16.00 22.19 1.69
CA MET A 309 -14.59 22.29 2.08
C MET A 309 -14.22 23.75 2.41
N GLU A 310 -14.65 24.71 1.59
CA GLU A 310 -14.40 26.14 1.83
C GLU A 310 -15.02 26.60 3.16
N THR A 311 -16.31 26.33 3.36
CA THR A 311 -17.03 26.70 4.59
C THR A 311 -16.44 26.09 5.86
N VAL A 312 -16.09 24.80 5.85
CA VAL A 312 -15.49 24.13 7.02
C VAL A 312 -14.08 24.64 7.29
N THR A 313 -13.28 24.88 6.24
CA THR A 313 -11.91 25.39 6.40
C THR A 313 -11.89 26.81 6.96
N GLU A 314 -12.83 27.66 6.53
CA GLU A 314 -12.99 29.01 7.07
C GLU A 314 -13.49 29.01 8.53
N ALA A 315 -14.44 28.14 8.86
CA ALA A 315 -15.04 28.08 10.20
C ALA A 315 -14.11 27.46 11.27
N SER A 316 -13.35 26.41 10.92
CA SER A 316 -12.51 25.67 11.87
C SER A 316 -11.10 26.23 12.00
N GLY A 317 -10.57 26.90 10.97
CA GLY A 317 -9.16 27.28 10.90
C GLY A 317 -8.19 26.10 10.71
N GLU A 318 -8.68 24.86 10.67
CA GLU A 318 -7.89 23.63 10.54
C GLU A 318 -7.61 23.31 9.06
N ARG A 319 -6.55 23.91 8.51
CA ARG A 319 -6.19 23.75 7.09
C ARG A 319 -5.46 22.46 6.77
N PHE A 320 -4.74 21.90 7.73
CA PHE A 320 -3.82 20.78 7.53
C PHE A 320 -4.20 19.52 8.30
N THR A 321 -5.11 19.60 9.27
CA THR A 321 -5.52 18.48 10.11
C THR A 321 -6.14 17.34 9.31
N GLU A 322 -7.07 17.64 8.40
CA GLU A 322 -7.70 16.63 7.54
C GLU A 322 -6.69 15.96 6.59
N ALA A 323 -5.79 16.74 5.99
CA ALA A 323 -4.72 16.21 5.16
C ALA A 323 -3.73 15.37 5.98
N GLY A 324 -3.36 15.82 7.16
CA GLY A 324 -2.47 15.13 8.10
C GLY A 324 -3.08 13.80 8.58
N LYS A 325 -4.35 13.80 9.00
CA LYS A 325 -5.11 12.59 9.35
C LYS A 325 -5.21 11.63 8.17
N ALA A 326 -5.35 12.14 6.94
CA ALA A 326 -5.38 11.29 5.75
C ALA A 326 -4.01 10.65 5.44
N PHE A 327 -2.90 11.32 5.75
CA PHE A 327 -1.55 10.77 5.63
C PHE A 327 -1.20 9.79 6.75
N ILE A 328 -1.59 10.09 8.00
CA ILE A 328 -1.46 9.17 9.13
C ILE A 328 -2.25 7.91 8.80
N GLY A 329 -3.53 8.11 8.45
CA GLY A 329 -4.39 7.09 7.88
C GLY A 329 -4.44 5.83 8.73
N VAL A 330 -4.33 5.89 10.06
CA VAL A 330 -4.48 4.76 10.98
C VAL A 330 -4.99 5.25 12.33
N ASN A 331 -5.70 4.38 13.06
CA ASN A 331 -6.28 4.68 14.37
C ASN A 331 -5.34 4.35 15.55
N ASP A 332 -4.07 4.15 15.26
CA ASP A 332 -3.05 3.70 16.22
C ASP A 332 -2.92 4.59 17.47
N ALA A 333 -3.01 5.92 17.31
CA ALA A 333 -2.87 6.87 18.42
C ALA A 333 -3.85 6.56 19.56
N ILE A 334 -5.11 6.26 19.21
CA ILE A 334 -6.18 5.96 20.16
C ILE A 334 -5.89 4.63 20.89
N ILE A 335 -5.28 3.65 20.21
CA ILE A 335 -4.90 2.38 20.84
C ILE A 335 -3.82 2.60 21.90
N TYR A 336 -2.82 3.43 21.58
CA TYR A 336 -1.76 3.73 22.53
C TYR A 336 -2.24 4.57 23.71
N GLU A 337 -3.26 5.41 23.53
CA GLU A 337 -3.86 6.21 24.59
C GLU A 337 -4.75 5.40 25.52
N LEU A 338 -5.55 4.48 24.97
CA LEU A 338 -6.56 3.75 25.74
C LEU A 338 -6.05 2.42 26.32
N THR A 339 -4.95 1.86 25.82
CA THR A 339 -4.38 0.60 26.32
C THR A 339 -3.10 0.85 27.14
N PRO A 340 -2.97 0.28 28.36
CA PRO A 340 -3.88 -0.68 29.00
C PRO A 340 -4.96 -0.07 29.90
N ASP A 341 -4.88 1.24 30.18
CA ASP A 341 -5.61 1.84 31.31
C ASP A 341 -7.14 1.80 31.16
N THR A 342 -7.64 1.97 29.94
CA THR A 342 -9.08 1.90 29.64
C THR A 342 -9.47 0.54 29.07
N ILE A 343 -8.67 0.03 28.14
CA ILE A 343 -8.88 -1.27 27.49
C ILE A 343 -7.67 -2.14 27.80
N PRO A 344 -7.83 -3.28 28.50
CA PRO A 344 -6.72 -4.13 28.87
C PRO A 344 -6.07 -4.78 27.64
N HIS A 345 -4.83 -5.24 27.81
CA HIS A 345 -4.13 -5.98 26.77
C HIS A 345 -4.88 -7.26 26.37
N GLU A 346 -5.04 -7.50 25.07
CA GLU A 346 -5.79 -8.65 24.53
C GLU A 346 -5.03 -9.98 24.70
N GLY A 347 -3.71 -9.96 24.78
CA GLY A 347 -2.88 -11.16 24.79
C GLY A 347 -3.15 -12.05 23.58
N PHE A 348 -3.44 -13.32 23.86
CA PHE A 348 -3.78 -14.34 22.86
C PHE A 348 -5.29 -14.46 22.58
N GLY A 349 -6.10 -13.48 23.02
CA GLY A 349 -7.54 -13.47 22.74
C GLY A 349 -7.85 -13.58 21.24
N ARG A 350 -8.87 -14.37 20.90
CA ARG A 350 -9.38 -14.60 19.54
C ARG A 350 -8.42 -15.32 18.59
N VAL A 351 -7.25 -15.78 19.05
CA VAL A 351 -6.30 -16.53 18.21
C VAL A 351 -6.91 -17.86 17.73
N GLU A 352 -7.84 -18.43 18.49
CA GLU A 352 -8.65 -19.58 18.12
C GLU A 352 -9.46 -19.36 16.83
N HIS A 353 -9.75 -18.10 16.46
CA HIS A 353 -10.42 -17.80 15.19
C HIS A 353 -9.57 -18.22 13.97
N LEU A 354 -8.25 -18.31 14.10
CA LEU A 354 -7.36 -18.76 13.01
C LEU A 354 -7.69 -20.18 12.51
N LEU A 355 -8.26 -21.03 13.37
CA LEU A 355 -8.70 -22.38 12.99
C LEU A 355 -9.80 -22.33 11.91
N TRP A 356 -10.51 -21.21 11.80
CA TRP A 356 -11.58 -21.02 10.84
C TRP A 356 -11.07 -20.57 9.47
N ILE A 357 -9.79 -20.29 9.26
CA ILE A 357 -9.26 -19.79 7.96
C ILE A 357 -9.68 -20.69 6.80
N TYR A 358 -9.57 -22.01 6.97
CA TYR A 358 -9.82 -22.99 5.92
C TYR A 358 -11.24 -23.54 5.91
N VAL A 359 -12.09 -23.17 6.86
CA VAL A 359 -13.49 -23.60 6.90
C VAL A 359 -14.27 -22.82 5.84
N PRO A 360 -14.83 -23.47 4.80
CA PRO A 360 -15.65 -22.82 3.80
C PRO A 360 -16.90 -22.20 4.45
N TYR A 361 -17.29 -21.01 4.01
CA TYR A 361 -18.46 -20.30 4.57
C TYR A 361 -19.75 -21.12 4.47
N MET A 362 -19.89 -21.94 3.41
CA MET A 362 -21.04 -22.83 3.21
C MET A 362 -21.19 -23.89 4.31
N LEU A 363 -20.11 -24.22 5.03
CA LEU A 363 -20.12 -25.22 6.10
C LEU A 363 -20.36 -24.57 7.48
N SER A 364 -20.15 -23.27 7.63
CA SER A 364 -20.48 -22.52 8.84
C SER A 364 -21.92 -22.01 8.73
N ARG A 365 -22.84 -22.52 9.55
CA ARG A 365 -24.25 -22.10 9.61
C ARG A 365 -24.43 -20.70 10.23
N GLY A 366 -23.74 -19.70 9.69
CA GLY A 366 -23.88 -18.27 10.05
C GLY A 366 -22.93 -17.74 11.12
N GLU A 367 -22.29 -18.58 11.94
CA GLU A 367 -21.48 -18.14 13.10
C GLU A 367 -19.96 -18.25 12.85
N ARG A 368 -19.46 -17.73 11.73
CA ARG A 368 -18.00 -17.71 11.50
C ARG A 368 -17.37 -16.47 12.15
N PRO A 369 -16.28 -16.63 12.92
CA PRO A 369 -15.56 -15.47 13.43
C PRO A 369 -14.99 -14.60 12.31
N VAL A 370 -15.03 -13.29 12.50
CA VAL A 370 -14.47 -12.32 11.55
C VAL A 370 -12.94 -12.33 11.67
N LEU A 371 -12.27 -12.64 10.55
CA LEU A 371 -10.81 -12.63 10.44
C LEU A 371 -10.23 -11.31 9.91
N GLN A 372 -11.08 -10.49 9.27
CA GLN A 372 -10.73 -9.13 8.83
C GLN A 372 -11.26 -8.14 9.87
N ASP A 373 -10.68 -8.17 11.07
CA ASP A 373 -11.22 -7.52 12.27
C ASP A 373 -10.68 -6.10 12.52
N GLU A 374 -9.90 -5.52 11.61
CA GLU A 374 -9.31 -4.19 11.79
C GLU A 374 -10.33 -3.09 12.07
N ASN A 375 -11.43 -3.11 11.32
CA ASN A 375 -12.52 -2.17 11.50
C ASN A 375 -13.21 -2.44 12.84
N MET A 376 -13.40 -3.71 13.22
CA MET A 376 -13.97 -4.06 14.52
C MET A 376 -13.10 -3.59 15.68
N VAL A 377 -11.77 -3.70 15.57
CA VAL A 377 -10.84 -3.14 16.56
C VAL A 377 -10.97 -1.62 16.58
N SER A 378 -11.04 -0.95 15.44
CA SER A 378 -11.28 0.51 15.41
C SER A 378 -12.59 0.88 16.11
N VAL A 379 -13.70 0.19 15.81
CA VAL A 379 -15.01 0.41 16.45
C VAL A 379 -14.94 0.18 17.96
N MET A 380 -14.22 -0.85 18.41
CA MET A 380 -14.06 -1.14 19.84
C MET A 380 -13.40 0.02 20.60
N TYR A 381 -12.45 0.72 19.97
CA TYR A 381 -11.71 1.82 20.59
C TYR A 381 -12.42 3.17 20.45
N THR A 382 -13.21 3.38 19.40
CA THR A 382 -13.88 4.67 19.15
C THR A 382 -15.35 4.68 19.56
N GLY A 383 -15.96 3.51 19.80
CA GLY A 383 -17.40 3.37 20.04
C GLY A 383 -18.27 3.72 18.82
N GLN A 384 -17.66 4.08 17.69
CA GLN A 384 -18.37 4.52 16.49
C GLN A 384 -18.22 3.48 15.40
N ALA A 385 -19.34 2.97 14.91
CA ALA A 385 -19.38 2.18 13.69
C ALA A 385 -18.94 3.06 12.51
N TYR A 386 -17.66 2.97 12.12
CA TYR A 386 -17.19 3.66 10.93
C TYR A 386 -17.79 2.98 9.71
N ALA A 387 -18.87 3.56 9.19
CA ALA A 387 -19.63 2.95 8.10
C ALA A 387 -18.73 2.55 6.92
N ARG A 388 -17.77 3.37 6.47
CA ARG A 388 -16.92 3.04 5.27
C ARG A 388 -15.56 3.75 5.18
N SER A 389 -14.89 4.07 6.30
CA SER A 389 -13.56 4.72 6.24
C SER A 389 -12.66 4.62 7.48
N SER A 390 -12.62 3.51 8.20
CA SER A 390 -11.41 3.24 9.01
C SER A 390 -10.38 2.58 8.11
N ILE A 391 -9.19 3.16 8.06
CA ILE A 391 -8.01 2.41 7.68
C ILE A 391 -7.62 1.62 8.94
N GLY A 392 -7.30 0.35 8.75
CA GLY A 392 -6.99 -0.57 9.84
C GLY A 392 -5.82 -0.11 10.71
N ILE A 393 -5.61 -0.83 11.79
CA ILE A 393 -4.53 -0.56 12.74
C ILE A 393 -3.21 -1.09 12.16
N THR A 394 -2.08 -0.50 12.55
CA THR A 394 -0.79 -1.06 12.14
C THR A 394 -0.46 -2.34 12.90
N TRP A 395 0.45 -3.13 12.31
CA TRP A 395 1.03 -4.29 12.97
C TRP A 395 1.66 -3.92 14.32
N SER A 396 2.36 -2.78 14.41
CA SER A 396 2.91 -2.28 15.67
C SER A 396 1.84 -1.98 16.72
N ALA A 397 0.72 -1.38 16.31
CA ALA A 397 -0.38 -1.10 17.22
C ALA A 397 -1.06 -2.39 17.69
N GLU A 398 -1.21 -3.39 16.82
CA GLU A 398 -1.70 -4.72 17.20
C GLU A 398 -0.77 -5.41 18.20
N LEU A 399 0.55 -5.35 17.99
CA LEU A 399 1.54 -5.93 18.92
C LEU A 399 1.45 -5.28 20.30
N TYR A 400 1.30 -3.95 20.35
CA TYR A 400 1.09 -3.22 21.60
C TYR A 400 -0.25 -3.56 22.26
N ARG A 401 -1.32 -3.59 21.47
CA ARG A 401 -2.66 -3.94 21.93
C ARG A 401 -2.67 -5.31 22.62
N ARG A 402 -1.94 -6.28 22.08
CA ARG A 402 -1.88 -7.65 22.61
C ARG A 402 -0.89 -7.82 23.75
N TRP A 403 0.33 -7.31 23.62
CA TRP A 403 1.44 -7.65 24.53
C TRP A 403 2.21 -6.42 25.03
N GLY A 404 1.65 -5.23 24.87
CA GLY A 404 2.23 -3.97 25.31
C GLY A 404 3.59 -3.68 24.68
N TRP A 405 4.42 -2.97 25.45
CA TRP A 405 5.77 -2.57 25.03
C TRP A 405 6.70 -3.73 24.73
N PHE A 406 6.48 -4.91 25.33
CA PHE A 406 7.27 -6.11 25.02
C PHE A 406 6.91 -6.70 23.66
N GLY A 407 5.63 -6.65 23.27
CA GLY A 407 5.15 -7.19 22.00
C GLY A 407 5.78 -6.52 20.78
N ILE A 408 5.99 -5.22 20.83
CA ILE A 408 6.50 -4.42 19.71
C ILE A 408 7.89 -4.88 19.24
N PRO A 409 8.96 -4.85 20.06
CA PRO A 409 10.30 -5.20 19.59
C PRO A 409 10.41 -6.66 19.18
N VAL A 410 9.80 -7.58 19.94
CA VAL A 410 9.82 -9.01 19.64
C VAL A 410 9.05 -9.31 18.36
N GLY A 411 7.82 -8.81 18.26
CA GLY A 411 6.96 -9.03 17.11
C GLY A 411 7.49 -8.41 15.83
N LEU A 412 8.04 -7.18 15.87
CA LEU A 412 8.65 -6.55 14.70
C LEU A 412 9.95 -7.24 14.27
N CYS A 413 10.77 -7.72 15.22
CA CYS A 413 11.96 -8.49 14.90
C CYS A 413 11.59 -9.82 14.21
N LEU A 414 10.67 -10.60 14.81
CA LEU A 414 10.19 -11.86 14.24
C LEU A 414 9.55 -11.66 12.87
N TYR A 415 8.76 -10.60 12.71
CA TYR A 415 8.13 -10.27 11.45
C TYR A 415 9.18 -9.87 10.39
N GLY A 416 10.23 -9.13 10.77
CA GLY A 416 11.36 -8.80 9.90
C GLY A 416 12.12 -10.04 9.42
N LEU A 417 12.35 -11.02 10.31
CA LEU A 417 12.96 -12.30 9.95
C LEU A 417 12.09 -13.11 8.99
N PHE A 418 10.82 -13.29 9.34
CA PHE A 418 9.85 -14.02 8.52
C PHE A 418 9.74 -13.41 7.12
N TYR A 419 9.53 -12.09 7.07
CA TYR A 419 9.39 -11.39 5.81
C TYR A 419 10.68 -11.46 4.98
N GLY A 420 11.83 -11.17 5.58
CA GLY A 420 13.13 -11.32 4.92
C GLY A 420 13.34 -12.73 4.34
N ALA A 421 12.87 -13.77 5.03
CA ALA A 421 12.95 -15.15 4.55
C ALA A 421 12.07 -15.39 3.32
N VAL A 422 10.83 -14.90 3.34
CA VAL A 422 9.93 -14.98 2.17
C VAL A 422 10.56 -14.29 0.96
N PHE A 423 11.06 -13.06 1.11
CA PHE A 423 11.69 -12.34 -0.03
C PHE A 423 12.94 -13.00 -0.52
N ARG A 424 13.74 -13.54 0.38
CA ARG A 424 14.91 -14.32 0.00
C ARG A 424 14.52 -15.50 -0.87
N VAL A 425 13.45 -16.23 -0.54
CA VAL A 425 12.96 -17.34 -1.36
C VAL A 425 12.48 -16.84 -2.73
N VAL A 426 11.61 -15.84 -2.74
CA VAL A 426 11.01 -15.28 -3.96
C VAL A 426 12.07 -14.71 -4.91
N TYR A 427 13.02 -13.91 -4.41
CA TYR A 427 14.06 -13.30 -5.21
C TYR A 427 15.09 -14.33 -5.69
N ASN A 428 15.45 -15.32 -4.87
CA ASN A 428 16.30 -16.41 -5.34
C ASN A 428 15.62 -17.24 -6.41
N TYR A 429 14.31 -17.46 -6.31
CA TYR A 429 13.56 -18.15 -7.35
C TYR A 429 13.55 -17.36 -8.66
N TYR A 430 13.24 -16.06 -8.58
CA TYR A 430 13.29 -15.14 -9.71
C TYR A 430 14.66 -15.13 -10.38
N LEU A 431 15.72 -14.92 -9.61
CA LEU A 431 17.07 -14.78 -10.15
C LEU A 431 17.64 -16.12 -10.63
N LYS A 432 17.49 -17.21 -9.89
CA LYS A 432 18.23 -18.46 -10.15
C LYS A 432 17.45 -19.52 -10.92
N ARG A 433 16.11 -19.47 -10.92
CA ARG A 433 15.29 -20.56 -11.49
C ARG A 433 14.56 -20.13 -12.75
N ASN A 434 13.67 -19.15 -12.63
CA ASN A 434 12.80 -18.76 -13.73
C ASN A 434 12.40 -17.29 -13.60
N LEU A 435 12.90 -16.47 -14.53
CA LEU A 435 12.68 -15.03 -14.52
C LEU A 435 11.21 -14.65 -14.69
N LEU A 436 10.48 -15.31 -15.61
CA LEU A 436 9.08 -14.98 -15.87
C LEU A 436 8.21 -15.37 -14.67
N PHE A 437 8.27 -16.62 -14.24
CA PHE A 437 7.44 -17.09 -13.14
C PHE A 437 7.81 -16.41 -11.82
N GLY A 438 9.10 -16.22 -11.54
CA GLY A 438 9.54 -15.48 -10.37
C GLY A 438 9.13 -14.00 -10.39
N PHE A 439 9.07 -13.36 -11.56
CA PHE A 439 8.53 -12.00 -11.68
C PHE A 439 7.05 -11.96 -11.35
N LEU A 440 6.26 -12.93 -11.81
CA LEU A 440 4.84 -13.01 -11.50
C LEU A 440 4.61 -13.22 -10.00
N ILE A 441 5.42 -14.07 -9.35
CA ILE A 441 5.41 -14.23 -7.89
C ILE A 441 5.74 -12.91 -7.21
N CYS A 442 6.82 -12.21 -7.62
CA CYS A 442 7.13 -10.86 -7.11
C CYS A 442 5.95 -9.90 -7.29
N GLY A 443 5.26 -10.00 -8.43
CA GLY A 443 4.07 -9.23 -8.77
C GLY A 443 2.91 -9.39 -7.79
N VAL A 444 2.62 -10.62 -7.38
CA VAL A 444 1.65 -10.90 -6.31
C VAL A 444 2.08 -10.20 -5.03
N PHE A 445 3.35 -10.36 -4.67
CA PHE A 445 3.90 -9.77 -3.45
C PHE A 445 3.95 -8.23 -3.47
N PHE A 446 4.10 -7.57 -4.63
CA PHE A 446 4.02 -6.10 -4.73
C PHE A 446 2.73 -5.53 -4.14
N HIS A 447 1.61 -6.26 -4.24
CA HIS A 447 0.36 -5.83 -3.61
C HIS A 447 0.43 -5.93 -2.09
N PHE A 448 1.00 -7.02 -1.58
CA PHE A 448 1.18 -7.23 -0.14
C PHE A 448 2.20 -6.27 0.47
N PHE A 449 3.11 -5.68 -0.33
CA PHE A 449 4.08 -4.68 0.13
C PHE A 449 3.41 -3.41 0.67
N PHE A 450 2.25 -3.03 0.14
CA PHE A 450 1.54 -1.86 0.66
C PHE A 450 0.65 -2.19 1.86
N LEU A 451 0.20 -3.43 1.97
CA LEU A 451 -0.83 -3.84 2.93
C LEU A 451 -0.25 -4.38 4.25
N TRP A 452 0.86 -5.11 4.20
CA TRP A 452 1.46 -5.84 5.33
C TRP A 452 1.83 -5.07 6.62
N ILE A 453 1.87 -3.73 6.60
CA ILE A 453 2.11 -2.91 7.81
C ILE A 453 0.79 -2.56 8.50
N PHE A 454 -0.35 -2.70 7.82
CA PHE A 454 -1.67 -2.26 8.27
C PHE A 454 -2.59 -3.45 8.54
N HIS A 455 -2.26 -4.35 9.47
CA HIS A 455 -3.12 -5.50 9.77
C HIS A 455 -3.07 -5.92 11.24
N THR A 456 -4.17 -6.52 11.69
CA THR A 456 -4.24 -7.30 12.94
C THR A 456 -3.54 -8.66 12.79
N LEU A 457 -3.39 -9.39 13.89
CA LEU A 457 -2.87 -10.77 13.88
C LEU A 457 -3.74 -11.70 13.02
N LEU A 458 -5.05 -11.60 13.18
CA LEU A 458 -6.00 -12.46 12.46
C LEU A 458 -5.93 -12.22 10.95
N LEU A 459 -5.89 -10.96 10.55
CA LEU A 459 -5.80 -10.61 9.13
C LEU A 459 -4.43 -10.95 8.55
N THR A 460 -3.35 -10.69 9.29
CA THR A 460 -1.99 -11.08 8.85
C THR A 460 -1.92 -12.58 8.59
N CYS A 461 -2.40 -13.40 9.52
CA CYS A 461 -2.45 -14.85 9.34
C CYS A 461 -3.36 -15.26 8.17
N TRP A 462 -4.55 -14.66 8.02
CA TRP A 462 -5.44 -14.93 6.89
C TRP A 462 -4.78 -14.61 5.54
N LEU A 463 -4.04 -13.50 5.45
CA LEU A 463 -3.31 -13.14 4.23
C LEU A 463 -2.25 -14.18 3.90
N TRP A 464 -1.42 -14.57 4.86
CA TRP A 464 -0.31 -15.50 4.62
C TRP A 464 -0.75 -16.95 4.43
N LEU A 465 -1.80 -17.39 5.13
CA LEU A 465 -2.26 -18.78 5.11
C LEU A 465 -3.32 -19.05 4.05
N TYR A 466 -4.06 -18.05 3.60
CA TYR A 466 -5.14 -18.21 2.61
C TYR A 466 -4.99 -17.32 1.38
N ASP A 467 -4.87 -16.00 1.55
CA ASP A 467 -4.90 -15.08 0.39
C ASP A 467 -3.65 -15.23 -0.49
N VAL A 468 -2.45 -15.30 0.09
CA VAL A 468 -1.18 -15.50 -0.62
C VAL A 468 -1.17 -16.84 -1.38
N PRO A 469 -1.40 -18.01 -0.74
CA PRO A 469 -1.44 -19.29 -1.45
C PRO A 469 -2.44 -19.32 -2.60
N LYS A 470 -3.64 -18.76 -2.41
CA LYS A 470 -4.67 -18.66 -3.44
C LYS A 470 -4.21 -17.84 -4.66
N ASN A 471 -3.59 -16.68 -4.45
CA ASN A 471 -3.07 -15.86 -5.55
C ASN A 471 -1.84 -16.49 -6.22
N LEU A 472 -0.98 -17.19 -5.46
CA LEU A 472 0.13 -17.96 -6.03
C LEU A 472 -0.38 -19.13 -6.89
N ALA A 473 -1.44 -19.82 -6.48
CA ALA A 473 -2.08 -20.86 -7.27
C ALA A 473 -2.61 -20.29 -8.60
N LEU A 474 -3.30 -19.15 -8.59
CA LEU A 474 -3.75 -18.49 -9.81
C LEU A 474 -2.60 -18.15 -10.76
N VAL A 475 -1.54 -17.52 -10.25
CA VAL A 475 -0.36 -17.17 -11.06
C VAL A 475 0.33 -18.41 -11.62
N THR A 476 0.36 -19.49 -10.86
CA THR A 476 0.86 -20.79 -11.31
C THR A 476 0.02 -21.33 -12.45
N CYS A 477 -1.32 -21.34 -12.31
CA CYS A 477 -2.25 -21.75 -13.36
C CYS A 477 -2.10 -20.88 -14.62
N LEU A 478 -2.00 -19.54 -14.48
CA LEU A 478 -1.80 -18.64 -15.61
C LEU A 478 -0.47 -18.91 -16.32
N TYR A 479 0.62 -19.10 -15.57
CA TYR A 479 1.94 -19.38 -16.13
C TYR A 479 1.95 -20.70 -16.91
N PHE A 480 1.46 -21.79 -16.31
CA PHE A 480 1.44 -23.09 -16.97
C PHE A 480 0.41 -23.17 -18.10
N GLY A 481 -0.75 -22.53 -17.95
CA GLY A 481 -1.75 -22.43 -19.01
C GLY A 481 -1.21 -21.71 -20.25
N LEU A 482 -0.53 -20.58 -20.07
CA LEU A 482 0.11 -19.86 -21.17
C LEU A 482 1.28 -20.66 -21.78
N ARG A 483 2.04 -21.38 -20.95
CA ARG A 483 3.13 -22.24 -21.42
C ARG A 483 2.61 -23.34 -22.34
N SER A 484 1.52 -23.99 -21.95
CA SER A 484 0.88 -25.04 -22.76
C SER A 484 0.23 -24.48 -24.02
N ALA A 485 -0.46 -23.34 -23.93
CA ALA A 485 -1.19 -22.76 -25.07
C ALA A 485 -0.29 -22.11 -26.13
N ILE A 486 0.85 -21.52 -25.73
CA ILE A 486 1.70 -20.70 -26.61
C ILE A 486 3.07 -21.35 -26.87
N GLY A 487 3.41 -22.43 -26.16
CA GLY A 487 4.60 -23.23 -26.41
C GLY A 487 5.93 -22.53 -26.10
N PHE A 488 5.94 -21.52 -25.21
CA PHE A 488 7.19 -20.83 -24.89
C PHE A 488 8.11 -21.69 -23.99
N ARG A 489 9.42 -21.69 -24.29
CA ARG A 489 10.43 -22.42 -23.49
C ARG A 489 10.69 -21.70 -22.16
N GLN A 490 11.06 -22.46 -21.13
CA GLN A 490 11.44 -21.90 -19.83
C GLN A 490 12.52 -20.83 -20.03
N SER A 491 12.32 -19.65 -19.42
CA SER A 491 13.36 -18.63 -19.36
C SER A 491 14.32 -19.02 -18.24
N PRO A 492 15.56 -19.46 -18.54
CA PRO A 492 16.50 -19.87 -17.51
C PRO A 492 16.76 -18.69 -16.56
N GLY A 493 16.98 -19.00 -15.28
CA GLY A 493 17.47 -18.03 -14.33
C GLY A 493 18.82 -17.44 -14.75
N LEU A 494 19.10 -16.26 -14.22
CA LEU A 494 20.43 -15.68 -14.15
C LEU A 494 21.31 -16.56 -13.26
N TRP A 495 22.10 -17.44 -13.87
CA TRP A 495 23.29 -17.99 -13.21
C TRP A 495 24.32 -16.84 -13.13
N LEU A 496 24.19 -16.03 -12.08
CA LEU A 496 25.15 -14.99 -11.70
C LEU A 496 26.16 -15.55 -10.70
#